data_AF-A0A136LNL4-F1
#
_entry.id   AF-A0A136LNL4-F1
#
_cell.length_a   1.000
_cell.length_b   1.000
_cell.length_c   1.000
_cell.angle_alpha   90.00
_cell.angle_beta   90.00
_cell.angle_gamma   90.00
#
_symmetry.space_group_name_H-M   'P 1'
#
loop_
_entity.id
_entity.type
_entity.pdbx_description
1 polymer ?
#
loop_
_entity_poly.entity_id
_entity_poly.type
_entity_poly.pdbx_seq_one_letter_code
_entity_poly.pdbx_strand_id
1 'polypeptide(L)'
;MNTKKWVYTVILLVASLSLKAQADIFAPMKDALKAGSAKELVKYVNQSVEINVEGDINTYSKAQAEFVLRDFFKKIPGNRF
;
A
#
# COMPACT_ATOMS: atom_id res chain seq x y z
N MET A 1 16.27 -40.15 -29.91
CA MET A 1 15.30 -40.32 -28.81
C MET A 1 15.31 -39.14 -27.80
N ASN A 2 15.60 -37.90 -28.23
CA ASN A 2 15.83 -36.78 -27.30
C ASN A 2 15.00 -35.51 -27.63
N THR A 3 14.38 -35.46 -28.81
CA THR A 3 13.66 -34.28 -29.32
C THR A 3 12.44 -33.93 -28.47
N LYS A 4 11.70 -34.93 -27.98
CA LYS A 4 10.56 -34.71 -27.08
C LYS A 4 10.98 -34.07 -25.75
N LYS A 5 12.13 -34.49 -25.19
CA LYS A 5 12.67 -33.92 -23.95
C LYS A 5 12.97 -32.43 -24.11
N TRP A 6 13.57 -32.04 -25.23
CA TRP A 6 13.83 -30.64 -25.57
C TRP A 6 12.55 -29.81 -25.70
N VAL A 7 11.49 -30.36 -26.30
CA VAL A 7 10.19 -29.67 -26.38
C VAL A 7 9.61 -29.44 -24.98
N TYR A 8 9.65 -30.43 -24.08
CA TYR A 8 9.19 -30.24 -22.70
C TYR A 8 10.04 -29.23 -21.93
N THR A 9 11.36 -29.23 -22.13
CA THR A 9 12.26 -28.24 -21.52
C THR A 9 11.95 -26.83 -21.99
N VAL A 10 11.72 -26.62 -23.29
CA VAL A 10 11.37 -25.30 -23.84
C VAL A 10 10.01 -24.83 -23.32
N ILE A 11 9.02 -25.72 -23.24
CA ILE A 11 7.70 -25.39 -22.67
C ILE A 11 7.82 -24.97 -21.20
N LEU A 12 8.62 -25.67 -20.40
CA LEU A 12 8.86 -25.35 -19.00
C LEU A 12 9.56 -23.98 -18.83
N LEU A 13 10.50 -23.68 -19.72
CA LEU A 13 11.26 -22.42 -19.70
C LEU A 13 10.38 -21.23 -20.10
N VAL A 14 9.50 -21.39 -21.09
CA VAL A 14 8.52 -20.35 -21.47
C VAL A 14 7.46 -20.14 -20.38
N ALA A 15 7.02 -21.20 -19.70
CA ALA A 15 6.09 -21.08 -18.57
C ALA A 15 6.68 -20.30 -17.39
N SER A 16 8.00 -20.40 -17.16
CA SER A 16 8.69 -19.68 -16.08
C SER A 16 8.81 -18.17 -16.30
N LEU A 17 8.58 -17.67 -17.53
CA LEU A 17 8.57 -16.24 -17.85
C LEU A 17 7.32 -15.50 -17.34
N SER A 18 6.33 -16.22 -16.79
CA SER A 18 5.06 -15.64 -16.32
C SER A 18 5.04 -15.27 -14.84
N LEU A 19 6.19 -15.12 -14.19
CA LEU A 19 6.27 -14.65 -12.80
C LEU A 19 5.89 -13.17 -12.72
N LYS A 20 4.59 -12.89 -12.57
CA LYS A 20 4.12 -11.57 -12.16
C LYS A 20 4.46 -11.39 -10.69
N ALA A 21 5.34 -10.44 -10.37
CA ALA A 21 5.57 -10.01 -9.00
C ALA A 21 4.23 -9.57 -8.40
N GLN A 22 3.89 -10.08 -7.21
CA GLN A 22 2.70 -9.66 -6.49
C GLN A 22 2.81 -8.17 -6.20
N ALA A 23 1.85 -7.38 -6.69
CA ALA A 23 1.82 -5.96 -6.41
C ALA A 23 1.71 -5.75 -4.89
N ASP A 24 2.60 -4.93 -4.34
CA ASP A 24 2.52 -4.50 -2.94
C ASP A 24 1.21 -3.74 -2.75
N ILE A 25 0.23 -4.38 -2.12
CA ILE A 25 -1.10 -3.82 -1.87
C ILE A 25 -1.05 -2.55 -1.02
N PHE A 26 0.05 -2.31 -0.31
CA PHE A 26 0.28 -1.13 0.52
C PHE A 26 1.07 -0.04 -0.20
N ALA A 27 1.62 -0.28 -1.40
CA ALA A 27 2.37 0.73 -2.14
C ALA A 27 1.59 2.06 -2.29
N PRO A 28 0.29 2.06 -2.66
CA PRO A 28 -0.47 3.30 -2.77
C PRO A 28 -0.65 4.03 -1.44
N MET A 29 -0.75 3.29 -0.33
CA MET A 29 -0.85 3.84 1.02
C MET A 29 0.48 4.49 1.45
N LYS A 30 1.61 3.86 1.12
CA LYS A 30 2.96 4.38 1.38
C LYS A 30 3.20 5.66 0.59
N ASP A 31 2.76 5.72 -0.65
CA ASP A 31 2.87 6.93 -1.48
C ASP A 31 2.00 8.07 -0.92
N ALA A 32 0.78 7.78 -0.46
CA ALA A 32 -0.08 8.75 0.20
C ALA A 32 0.52 9.32 1.50
N LEU A 33 1.19 8.46 2.29
CA LEU A 33 1.92 8.87 3.51
C LEU A 33 3.10 9.80 3.17
N LYS A 34 3.93 9.43 2.19
CA LYS A 34 5.08 10.24 1.74
C LYS A 34 4.65 11.59 1.17
N ALA A 35 3.53 11.60 0.44
CA ALA A 35 2.95 12.83 -0.08
C ALA A 35 2.29 13.70 1.00
N GLY A 36 2.13 13.22 2.24
CA GLY A 36 1.40 13.91 3.31
C GLY A 36 -0.07 14.15 2.96
N SER A 37 -0.64 13.32 2.08
CA SER A 37 -2.00 13.51 1.58
C SER A 37 -3.01 12.72 2.41
N ALA A 38 -3.61 13.38 3.40
CA ALA A 38 -4.69 12.80 4.22
C ALA A 38 -5.84 12.28 3.36
N LYS A 39 -6.22 13.02 2.31
CA LYS A 39 -7.29 12.66 1.37
C LYS A 39 -7.01 11.35 0.62
N GLU A 40 -5.77 11.14 0.18
CA GLU A 40 -5.39 9.88 -0.47
C GLU A 40 -5.29 8.75 0.54
N LEU A 41 -4.75 9.01 1.74
CA LEU A 41 -4.58 8.00 2.78
C LEU A 41 -5.92 7.44 3.28
N VAL A 42 -6.93 8.30 3.48
CA VAL A 42 -8.23 7.83 3.98
C VAL A 42 -8.99 6.96 2.99
N LYS A 43 -8.61 6.93 1.70
CA LYS A 43 -9.22 5.99 0.75
C LYS A 43 -9.03 4.54 1.17
N TYR A 44 -7.92 4.26 1.86
CA TYR A 44 -7.51 2.92 2.29
C TYR A 44 -7.98 2.55 3.71
N VAL A 45 -8.61 3.47 4.45
CA VAL A 45 -9.20 3.15 5.77
C VAL A 45 -10.68 2.81 5.67
N ASN A 46 -11.14 2.02 6.64
CA ASN A 46 -12.53 1.67 6.84
C ASN A 46 -13.39 2.87 7.26
N GLN A 47 -14.71 2.66 7.33
CA GLN A 47 -15.67 3.69 7.77
C GLN A 47 -15.40 4.18 9.20
N SER A 48 -14.83 3.32 10.05
CA SER A 48 -14.38 3.62 11.40
C SER A 48 -12.94 3.17 11.55
N VAL A 49 -12.09 4.02 12.12
CA VAL A 49 -10.66 3.77 12.32
C VAL A 49 -10.22 4.29 13.67
N GLU A 50 -9.43 3.50 14.38
CA GLU A 50 -8.77 3.91 15.62
C GLU A 50 -7.45 4.60 15.27
N ILE A 51 -7.24 5.80 15.81
CA ILE A 51 -6.02 6.58 15.61
C ILE A 51 -5.44 6.89 16.98
N ASN A 52 -4.18 6.55 17.17
CA ASN A 52 -3.38 6.96 18.32
C ASN A 52 -2.45 8.10 17.89
N VAL A 53 -2.66 9.30 18.43
CA VAL A 53 -1.76 10.44 18.26
C VAL A 53 -1.23 10.83 19.62
N GLU A 54 0.09 10.73 19.83
CA GLU A 54 0.76 11.16 21.07
C GLU A 54 0.19 10.53 22.36
N GLY A 55 -0.35 9.31 22.26
CA GLY A 55 -0.95 8.58 23.40
C GLY A 55 -2.45 8.83 23.57
N ASP A 56 -3.05 9.73 22.79
CA ASP A 56 -4.50 9.91 22.73
C ASP A 56 -5.09 8.96 21.68
N ILE A 57 -5.80 7.94 22.16
CA ILE A 57 -6.42 6.90 21.33
C ILE A 57 -7.90 7.24 21.20
N ASN A 58 -8.33 7.48 19.96
CA ASN A 58 -9.73 7.74 19.65
C ASN A 58 -10.17 7.02 18.38
N THR A 59 -11.46 6.71 18.33
CA THR A 59 -12.10 6.13 17.15
C THR A 59 -12.78 7.23 16.33
N TYR A 60 -12.44 7.30 15.05
CA TYR A 60 -12.92 8.32 14.12
C TYR A 60 -13.64 7.69 12.95
N SER A 61 -14.69 8.36 12.46
CA SER A 61 -15.22 8.07 11.13
C SER A 61 -14.18 8.38 10.05
N LYS A 62 -14.32 7.78 8.87
CA LYS A 62 -13.45 8.05 7.71
C LYS A 62 -13.32 9.54 7.38
N ALA A 63 -14.42 10.30 7.49
CA ALA A 63 -14.40 11.74 7.27
C ALA A 63 -13.61 12.45 8.37
N GLN A 64 -13.86 12.16 9.64
CA GLN A 64 -13.14 12.75 10.78
C GLN A 64 -11.65 12.42 10.75
N ALA A 65 -11.30 11.18 10.38
CA ALA A 65 -9.93 10.73 10.22
C ALA A 65 -9.15 11.57 9.21
N GLU A 66 -9.79 12.03 8.13
CA GLU A 66 -9.15 12.93 7.15
C GLU A 66 -8.73 14.25 7.80
N PHE A 67 -9.59 14.84 8.64
CA PHE A 67 -9.27 16.07 9.37
C PHE A 67 -8.10 15.86 10.33
N VAL A 68 -8.15 14.79 11.13
CA VAL A 68 -7.10 14.43 12.11
C VAL A 68 -5.75 14.23 11.42
N LEU A 69 -5.71 13.42 10.36
CA LEU A 69 -4.50 13.11 9.61
C LEU A 69 -3.95 14.36 8.90
N ARG A 70 -4.81 15.24 8.39
CA ARG A 70 -4.37 16.49 7.76
C ARG A 70 -3.69 17.40 8.77
N ASP A 71 -4.23 17.52 9.98
CA ASP A 71 -3.63 18.35 11.01
C ASP A 71 -2.34 17.72 11.57
N PHE A 72 -2.25 16.39 11.59
CA PHE A 72 -1.01 15.66 11.86
C PHE A 72 0.08 15.96 10.81
N PHE A 73 -0.21 15.86 9.51
CA PHE A 73 0.76 16.15 8.45
C PHE A 73 1.19 17.61 8.38
N LYS A 74 0.37 18.56 8.84
CA LYS A 74 0.81 19.96 8.99
C LYS A 74 1.86 20.11 10.09
N LYS A 75 1.76 19.33 11.17
CA LYS A 75 2.71 19.35 12.30
C LYS A 75 4.00 18.59 11.97
N ILE A 76 3.95 17.61 11.06
CA ILE A 76 5.11 16.84 10.59
C ILE A 76 5.41 17.20 9.13
N PRO A 77 6.35 18.14 8.86
CA PRO A 77 6.71 18.47 7.48
C PRO A 77 7.19 17.22 6.73
N GLY A 78 6.76 17.07 5.47
CA GLY A 78 6.81 15.87 4.61
C GLY A 78 8.19 15.31 4.23
N ASN A 79 9.19 15.52 5.08
CA ASN A 79 10.57 15.07 4.91
C ASN A 79 10.97 13.96 5.92
N ARG A 80 9.99 13.30 6.55
CA ARG A 80 10.20 12.33 7.65
C ARG A 80 9.71 10.89 7.37
N PHE A 81 9.21 10.58 6.17
CA PHE A 81 8.70 9.25 5.78
C PHE A 81 9.16 8.81 4.40
#